data_AF-A0A0J1FH99-F1
#
_entry.id   AF-A0A0J1FH99-F1
#
_cell.length_a   1.000
_cell.length_b   1.000
_cell.length_c   1.000
_cell.angle_alpha   90.00
_cell.angle_beta   90.00
_cell.angle_gamma   90.00
#
_symmetry.space_group_name_H-M   'P 1'
#
loop_
_entity.id
_entity.type
_entity.pdbx_description
1 polymer ?
#
loop_
_entity_poly.entity_id
_entity_poly.type
_entity_poly.pdbx_seq_one_letter_code
_entity_poly.pdbx_strand_id
1 'polypeptide(L)'
;MILETQISGHNNDIIMKATAEMFKDKTLEVLGLKTAKIKDVMPTVLPVVEAQEKRMDFVFLLEDETLLHLEFQTTVPEDLLRRVAFYGSRIVARHDREVNTAVIYSGRIESAPDLLRRGSLTYQVTNVYMKGMDGDKEYQRIKSKLERGEALDEADLLKLIFLPLMKSKQSEAEMTLQAAELAKAVNSPYVSFIIGALIAITDKFLPEEYKKRLLEVLSLKQRGSG
;
A
#
# COMPACT_ATOMS: atom_id res chain seq x y z
N MET A 1 -44.96 48.05 1.15
CA MET A 1 -44.29 47.14 0.20
C MET A 1 -43.11 46.55 0.96
N ILE A 2 -43.29 45.36 1.54
CA ILE A 2 -42.19 44.66 2.23
C ILE A 2 -41.37 44.02 1.11
N LEU A 3 -40.15 44.51 0.88
CA LEU A 3 -39.17 43.79 0.08
C LEU A 3 -38.74 42.57 0.89
N GLU A 4 -39.41 41.45 0.67
CA GLU A 4 -38.83 40.15 1.01
C GLU A 4 -37.61 39.96 0.13
N THR A 5 -36.46 40.32 0.68
CA THR A 5 -35.18 40.04 0.06
C THR A 5 -34.95 38.55 0.31
N GLN A 6 -35.20 37.70 -0.70
CA GLN A 6 -34.76 36.31 -0.66
C GLN A 6 -33.23 36.31 -0.65
N ILE A 7 -32.67 36.27 0.56
CA ILE A 7 -31.24 36.08 0.77
C ILE A 7 -30.94 34.63 0.39
N SER A 8 -30.25 34.44 -0.73
CA SER A 8 -29.79 33.10 -1.12
C SER A 8 -28.91 32.53 -0.01
N GLY A 9 -28.98 31.23 0.26
CA GLY A 9 -28.14 30.59 1.30
C GLY A 9 -26.63 30.81 1.09
N HIS A 10 -26.22 31.14 -0.15
CA HIS A 10 -24.84 31.48 -0.50
C HIS A 10 -24.43 32.92 -0.13
N ASN A 11 -25.37 33.84 0.10
CA ASN A 11 -25.06 35.23 0.46
C ASN A 11 -24.32 35.30 1.80
N ASN A 12 -24.68 34.43 2.75
CA ASN A 12 -24.00 34.35 4.05
C ASN A 12 -22.55 33.90 3.90
N ASP A 13 -22.27 32.88 3.09
CA ASP A 13 -20.90 32.38 2.84
C ASP A 13 -20.05 33.44 2.12
N ILE A 14 -20.61 34.13 1.13
CA ILE A 14 -19.94 35.22 0.41
C ILE A 14 -19.57 36.36 1.36
N ILE A 15 -20.54 36.84 2.17
CA ILE A 15 -20.29 38.00 3.05
C ILE A 15 -19.35 37.63 4.20
N MET A 16 -19.42 36.40 4.72
CA MET A 16 -18.49 35.90 5.74
C MET A 16 -17.06 35.84 5.21
N LYS A 17 -16.85 35.31 3.99
CA LYS A 17 -15.53 35.29 3.34
C LYS A 17 -14.96 36.69 3.16
N ALA A 18 -15.75 37.61 2.62
CA ALA A 18 -15.34 39.00 2.42
C ALA A 18 -15.02 39.72 3.75
N THR A 19 -15.82 39.48 4.80
CA THR A 19 -15.61 40.07 6.13
C THR A 19 -14.32 39.53 6.76
N ALA A 20 -14.08 38.22 6.67
CA ALA A 20 -12.87 37.59 7.19
C ALA A 20 -11.61 38.10 6.47
N GLU A 21 -11.70 38.31 5.15
CA GLU A 21 -10.60 38.86 4.35
C GLU A 21 -10.34 40.34 4.64
N MET A 22 -11.38 41.13 4.88
CA MET A 22 -11.26 42.56 5.22
C MET A 22 -10.72 42.79 6.63
N PHE A 23 -11.11 41.95 7.61
CA PHE A 23 -10.77 42.10 9.02
C PHE A 23 -9.90 40.96 9.56
N LYS A 24 -8.92 40.49 8.79
CA LYS A 24 -8.08 39.30 9.07
C LYS A 24 -7.74 39.08 10.55
N ASP A 25 -6.96 39.98 11.15
CA ASP A 25 -6.48 39.83 12.53
C ASP A 25 -7.60 39.91 13.58
N LYS A 26 -8.63 40.73 13.35
CA LYS A 26 -9.76 40.88 14.27
C LYS A 26 -10.79 39.76 14.15
N THR A 27 -10.86 39.12 12.99
CA THR A 27 -11.71 37.96 12.76
C THR A 27 -11.30 36.81 13.67
N LEU A 28 -10.01 36.52 13.80
CA LEU A 28 -9.53 35.45 14.70
C LEU A 28 -9.87 35.73 16.17
N GLU A 29 -9.70 36.98 16.62
CA GLU A 29 -10.02 37.41 17.99
C GLU A 29 -11.52 37.27 18.29
N VAL A 30 -12.38 37.81 17.42
CA VAL A 30 -13.85 37.75 17.59
C VAL A 30 -14.36 36.32 17.54
N LEU A 31 -13.77 35.45 16.71
CA LEU A 31 -14.10 34.02 16.67
C LEU A 31 -13.50 33.22 17.85
N GLY A 32 -12.71 33.84 18.72
CA GLY A 32 -12.06 33.17 19.85
C GLY A 32 -10.94 32.20 19.45
N LEU A 33 -10.43 32.29 18.22
CA LEU A 33 -9.39 31.41 17.70
C LEU A 33 -8.00 31.85 18.20
N LYS A 34 -7.46 31.11 19.17
CA LYS A 34 -6.13 31.33 19.73
C LYS A 34 -5.05 30.70 18.83
N THR A 35 -4.72 31.38 17.74
CA THR A 35 -3.69 30.96 16.77
C THR A 35 -2.80 32.13 16.34
N ALA A 36 -1.79 31.86 15.50
CA ALA A 36 -0.92 32.88 14.94
C ALA A 36 -1.70 33.89 14.07
N LYS A 37 -1.18 35.12 13.96
CA LYS A 37 -1.75 36.17 13.09
C LYS A 37 -1.78 35.74 11.63
N ILE A 38 -2.73 36.28 10.87
CA ILE A 38 -2.87 35.94 9.46
C ILE A 38 -1.74 36.60 8.66
N LYS A 39 -0.84 35.78 8.13
CA LYS A 39 0.24 36.24 7.26
C LYS A 39 -0.22 36.50 5.82
N ASP A 40 -1.07 35.61 5.29
CA ASP A 40 -1.56 35.67 3.92
C ASP A 40 -2.90 34.91 3.78
N VAL A 41 -3.63 35.15 2.69
CA VAL A 41 -4.84 34.39 2.31
C VAL A 41 -4.48 33.42 1.20
N MET A 42 -4.63 32.12 1.47
CA MET A 42 -4.31 31.07 0.52
C MET A 42 -5.49 30.80 -0.43
N PRO A 43 -5.25 30.41 -1.69
CA PRO A 43 -6.30 30.00 -2.62
C PRO A 43 -7.14 28.84 -2.04
N THR A 44 -8.46 28.95 -2.17
CA THR A 44 -9.41 27.90 -1.73
C THR A 44 -9.71 26.88 -2.82
N VAL A 45 -9.47 27.24 -4.08
CA VAL A 45 -9.53 26.30 -5.21
C VAL A 45 -8.18 25.59 -5.30
N LEU A 46 -8.18 24.31 -4.94
CA LEU A 46 -7.00 23.45 -5.03
C LEU A 46 -7.08 22.68 -6.35
N PRO A 47 -6.27 23.00 -7.38
CA PRO A 47 -6.32 22.27 -8.64
C PRO A 47 -5.82 20.84 -8.42
N VAL A 48 -6.67 19.86 -8.75
CA VAL A 48 -6.28 18.45 -8.74
C VAL A 48 -5.66 18.14 -10.10
N VAL A 49 -4.33 18.19 -10.18
CA VAL A 49 -3.61 17.76 -11.39
C VAL A 49 -3.45 16.24 -11.34
N GLU A 50 -4.38 15.50 -11.95
CA GLU A 50 -4.31 14.03 -12.11
C GLU A 50 -3.36 13.63 -13.26
N ALA A 51 -2.13 14.17 -13.30
CA ALA A 51 -1.19 13.95 -14.42
C ALA A 51 -0.24 12.76 -14.26
N GLN A 52 -0.43 11.90 -13.26
CA GLN A 52 0.21 10.58 -13.22
C GLN A 52 -0.81 9.57 -12.70
N GLU A 53 -1.13 8.55 -13.50
CA GLU A 53 -1.86 7.35 -13.08
C GLU A 53 -1.08 6.60 -11.99
N LYS A 54 -0.98 7.16 -10.78
CA LYS A 54 -0.67 6.39 -9.59
C LYS A 54 -1.99 5.76 -9.16
N ARG A 55 -2.32 4.64 -9.80
CA ARG A 55 -3.44 3.79 -9.39
C ARG A 55 -3.11 3.25 -8.00
N MET A 56 -4.09 3.29 -7.11
CA MET A 56 -4.00 2.61 -5.82
C MET A 56 -3.82 1.12 -6.10
N ASP A 57 -3.02 0.42 -5.29
CA ASP A 57 -2.77 -0.99 -5.56
C ASP A 57 -4.04 -1.80 -5.30
N PHE A 58 -4.57 -1.77 -4.06
CA PHE A 58 -5.82 -2.46 -3.73
C PHE A 58 -6.64 -1.74 -2.66
N VAL A 59 -7.96 -1.90 -2.76
CA VAL A 59 -8.92 -1.60 -1.68
C VAL A 59 -9.81 -2.81 -1.52
N PHE A 60 -9.73 -3.46 -0.36
CA PHE A 60 -10.56 -4.63 -0.03
C PHE A 60 -11.72 -4.21 0.86
N LEU A 61 -12.91 -4.78 0.62
CA LEU A 61 -14.01 -4.79 1.58
C LEU A 61 -13.83 -6.00 2.50
N LEU A 62 -13.76 -5.76 3.80
CA LEU A 62 -13.63 -6.80 4.81
C LEU A 62 -15.01 -7.26 5.31
N GLU A 63 -15.06 -8.41 5.98
CA GLU A 63 -16.32 -9.00 6.50
C GLU A 63 -17.02 -8.13 7.54
N ASP A 64 -16.28 -7.26 8.24
CA ASP A 64 -16.81 -6.29 9.20
C ASP A 64 -17.26 -4.97 8.54
N GLU A 65 -17.38 -4.96 7.20
CA GLU A 65 -17.79 -3.83 6.37
C GLU A 65 -16.80 -2.64 6.37
N THR A 66 -15.61 -2.79 6.96
CA THR A 66 -14.51 -1.83 6.84
C THR A 66 -13.75 -2.01 5.52
N LEU A 67 -12.98 -0.99 5.11
CA LEU A 67 -12.15 -1.04 3.93
C LEU A 67 -10.66 -1.14 4.30
N LEU A 68 -9.93 -2.03 3.64
CA LEU A 68 -8.46 -2.11 3.73
C LEU A 68 -7.84 -1.53 2.46
N HIS A 69 -7.23 -0.35 2.59
CA HIS A 69 -6.37 0.24 1.57
C HIS A 69 -4.97 -0.34 1.69
N LEU A 70 -4.52 -1.03 0.65
CA LEU A 70 -3.22 -1.67 0.63
C LEU A 70 -2.31 -1.00 -0.40
N GLU A 71 -1.07 -0.73 0.02
CA GLU A 71 -0.01 -0.11 -0.81
C GLU A 71 1.27 -0.94 -0.74
N PHE A 72 1.87 -1.25 -1.87
CA PHE A 72 3.17 -1.91 -1.96
C PHE A 72 4.28 -0.88 -2.19
N GLN A 73 5.36 -1.00 -1.43
CA GLN A 73 6.50 -0.08 -1.52
C GLN A 73 7.84 -0.83 -1.52
N THR A 74 8.71 -0.48 -2.47
CA THR A 74 10.10 -0.96 -2.50
C THR A 74 11.09 0.05 -1.91
N THR A 75 10.65 1.30 -1.73
CA THR A 75 11.42 2.42 -1.14
C THR A 75 10.50 3.21 -0.20
N VAL A 76 11.04 4.18 0.55
CA VAL A 76 10.26 5.08 1.41
C VAL A 76 10.40 6.53 0.91
N PRO A 77 9.59 6.95 -0.08
CA PRO A 77 9.59 8.35 -0.51
C PRO A 77 9.16 9.31 0.62
N GLU A 78 9.71 10.51 0.64
CA GLU A 78 9.39 11.53 1.66
C GLU A 78 7.91 11.95 1.66
N ASP A 79 7.25 11.89 0.49
CA ASP A 79 5.84 12.23 0.30
C ASP A 79 4.90 11.03 0.53
N LEU A 80 5.42 9.84 0.86
CA LEU A 80 4.64 8.60 0.91
C LEU A 80 3.36 8.75 1.75
N LEU A 81 3.48 9.14 3.02
CA LEU A 81 2.31 9.26 3.89
C LEU A 81 1.33 10.35 3.45
N ARG A 82 1.81 11.43 2.81
CA ARG A 82 0.92 12.47 2.25
C ARG A 82 0.10 11.92 1.09
N ARG A 83 0.76 11.17 0.21
CA ARG A 83 0.12 10.51 -0.94
C ARG A 83 -0.89 9.46 -0.49
N VAL A 84 -0.49 8.60 0.45
CA VAL A 84 -1.36 7.54 0.98
C VAL A 84 -2.55 8.13 1.73
N ALA A 85 -2.35 9.17 2.55
CA ALA A 85 -3.45 9.89 3.21
C ALA A 85 -4.42 10.55 2.23
N PHE A 86 -3.91 11.09 1.12
CA PHE A 86 -4.75 11.65 0.06
C PHE A 86 -5.68 10.59 -0.53
N TYR A 87 -5.16 9.42 -0.87
CA TYR A 87 -5.99 8.31 -1.39
C TYR A 87 -6.95 7.75 -0.33
N GLY A 88 -6.50 7.55 0.90
CA GLY A 88 -7.36 7.16 2.02
C GLY A 88 -8.56 8.09 2.18
N SER A 89 -8.33 9.40 2.12
CA SER A 89 -9.40 10.40 2.21
C SER A 89 -10.39 10.33 1.05
N ARG A 90 -9.93 9.97 -0.16
CA ARG A 90 -10.80 9.75 -1.32
C ARG A 90 -11.64 8.50 -1.18
N ILE A 91 -11.11 7.42 -0.60
CA ILE A 91 -11.90 6.21 -0.31
C ILE A 91 -13.01 6.56 0.68
N VAL A 92 -12.67 7.22 1.80
CA VAL A 92 -13.65 7.64 2.81
C VAL A 92 -14.72 8.52 2.16
N ALA A 93 -14.34 9.54 1.40
CA ALA A 93 -15.30 10.43 0.75
C ALA A 93 -16.21 9.72 -0.27
N ARG A 94 -15.73 8.66 -0.92
CA ARG A 94 -16.49 7.90 -1.92
C ARG A 94 -17.42 6.87 -1.29
N HIS A 95 -16.98 6.20 -0.23
CA HIS A 95 -17.63 5.02 0.30
C HIS A 95 -18.30 5.24 1.66
N ASP A 96 -17.98 6.34 2.34
CA ASP A 96 -18.46 6.69 3.68
C ASP A 96 -18.28 5.53 4.69
N ARG A 97 -17.07 4.97 4.70
CA ARG A 97 -16.69 3.80 5.50
C ARG A 97 -15.37 4.03 6.21
N GLU A 98 -15.15 3.29 7.30
CA GLU A 98 -13.85 3.23 7.95
C GLU A 98 -12.82 2.61 6.99
N VAL A 99 -11.67 3.28 6.86
CA VAL A 99 -10.58 2.86 5.99
C VAL A 99 -9.34 2.67 6.84
N ASN A 100 -8.88 1.43 6.93
CA ASN A 100 -7.59 1.08 7.49
C ASN A 100 -6.57 0.95 6.36
N THR A 101 -5.37 1.50 6.55
CA THR A 101 -4.32 1.42 5.53
C THR A 101 -3.14 0.58 5.98
N ALA A 102 -2.72 -0.35 5.14
CA ALA A 102 -1.51 -1.13 5.31
C ALA A 102 -0.51 -0.83 4.18
N VAL A 103 0.74 -0.53 4.54
CA VAL A 103 1.84 -0.39 3.59
C VAL A 103 2.75 -1.61 3.70
N ILE A 104 2.88 -2.35 2.61
CA ILE A 104 3.64 -3.58 2.51
C ILE A 104 5.00 -3.27 1.87
N TYR A 105 6.07 -3.42 2.64
CA TYR A 105 7.43 -3.17 2.19
C TYR A 105 8.10 -4.45 1.71
N SER A 106 8.21 -4.59 0.39
CA SER A 106 8.90 -5.70 -0.29
C SER A 106 10.39 -5.44 -0.53
N GLY A 107 10.84 -4.20 -0.36
CA GLY A 107 12.25 -3.84 -0.43
C GLY A 107 13.04 -4.19 0.83
N ARG A 108 14.32 -3.82 0.86
CA ARG A 108 15.20 -3.94 2.03
C ARG A 108 14.94 -2.80 3.02
N ILE A 109 13.71 -2.77 3.54
CA ILE A 109 13.21 -1.74 4.46
C ILE A 109 12.81 -2.44 5.76
N GLU A 110 13.36 -1.95 6.87
CA GLU A 110 13.07 -2.47 8.21
C GLU A 110 12.28 -1.48 9.07
N SER A 111 12.21 -0.22 8.64
CA SER A 111 11.48 0.84 9.32
C SER A 111 11.06 1.93 8.34
N ALA A 112 9.86 2.47 8.55
CA ALA A 112 9.31 3.61 7.85
C ALA A 112 8.38 4.38 8.80
N PRO A 113 8.19 5.70 8.60
CA PRO A 113 7.19 6.46 9.33
C PRO A 113 5.79 5.86 9.14
N ASP A 114 5.00 5.82 10.20
CA ASP A 114 3.63 5.29 10.23
C ASP A 114 2.57 6.36 10.51
N LEU A 115 2.98 7.55 10.96
CA LEU A 115 2.09 8.63 11.37
C LEU A 115 2.37 9.93 10.61
N LEU A 116 1.38 10.40 9.85
CA LEU A 116 1.34 11.76 9.31
C LEU A 116 0.54 12.65 10.25
N ARG A 117 1.22 13.60 10.90
CA ARG A 117 0.57 14.65 11.71
C ARG A 117 0.82 16.04 11.12
N ARG A 118 -0.26 16.73 10.74
CA ARG A 118 -0.25 18.11 10.19
C ARG A 118 -1.45 18.89 10.74
N GLY A 119 -1.29 19.47 11.93
CA GLY A 119 -2.37 20.19 12.60
C GLY A 119 -3.56 19.26 12.89
N SER A 120 -4.74 19.61 12.37
CA SER A 120 -5.96 18.81 12.50
C SER A 120 -5.95 17.54 11.64
N LEU A 121 -5.07 17.44 10.65
CA LEU A 121 -4.93 16.24 9.83
C LEU A 121 -4.00 15.24 10.54
N THR A 122 -4.55 14.09 10.90
CA THR A 122 -3.79 12.93 11.37
C THR A 122 -4.16 11.72 10.52
N TYR A 123 -3.15 11.01 10.03
CA TYR A 123 -3.32 9.79 9.25
C TYR A 123 -2.29 8.76 9.69
N GLN A 124 -2.74 7.57 10.10
CA GLN A 124 -1.89 6.49 10.58
C GLN A 124 -2.01 5.29 9.66
N VAL A 125 -0.89 4.62 9.39
CA VAL A 125 -0.82 3.40 8.59
C VAL A 125 -0.23 2.26 9.41
N THR A 126 -0.53 1.02 9.00
CA THR A 126 0.16 -0.17 9.49
C THR A 126 1.28 -0.54 8.52
N ASN A 127 2.52 -0.53 9.00
CA ASN A 127 3.67 -0.90 8.19
C ASN A 127 3.97 -2.40 8.35
N VAL A 128 4.03 -3.13 7.24
CA VAL A 128 4.37 -4.56 7.20
C VAL A 128 5.67 -4.72 6.42
N TYR A 129 6.69 -5.30 7.06
CA TYR A 129 8.01 -5.47 6.46
C TYR A 129 8.25 -6.93 6.10
N MET A 130 8.46 -7.23 4.82
CA MET A 130 8.77 -8.59 4.39
C MET A 130 10.09 -9.08 5.01
N LYS A 131 11.08 -8.18 5.13
CA LYS A 131 12.35 -8.44 5.84
C LYS A 131 12.23 -8.60 7.36
N GLY A 132 11.05 -8.37 7.93
CA GLY A 132 10.76 -8.73 9.32
C GLY A 132 10.38 -10.21 9.50
N MET A 133 10.06 -10.92 8.42
CA MET A 133 9.61 -12.32 8.45
C MET A 133 10.81 -13.28 8.31
N ASP A 134 10.78 -14.38 9.06
CA ASP A 134 11.84 -15.41 9.05
C ASP A 134 11.66 -16.37 7.87
N GLY A 135 12.31 -16.06 6.76
CA GLY A 135 12.26 -16.84 5.53
C GLY A 135 12.95 -18.20 5.67
N ASP A 136 14.01 -18.30 6.46
CA ASP A 136 14.71 -19.58 6.69
C ASP A 136 13.79 -20.58 7.40
N LYS A 137 13.09 -20.12 8.45
CA LYS A 137 12.12 -20.94 9.18
C LYS A 137 10.94 -21.34 8.30
N GLU A 138 10.37 -20.41 7.53
CA GLU A 138 9.24 -20.71 6.65
C GLU A 138 9.64 -21.66 5.51
N TYR A 139 10.82 -21.51 4.93
CA TYR A 139 11.37 -22.44 3.94
C TYR A 139 11.46 -23.85 4.51
N GLN A 140 12.07 -24.03 5.70
CA GLN A 140 12.19 -25.35 6.33
C GLN A 140 10.82 -25.94 6.65
N ARG A 141 9.86 -25.14 7.13
CA ARG A 141 8.50 -25.59 7.41
C ARG A 141 7.81 -26.16 6.16
N ILE A 142 7.86 -25.42 5.03
CA ILE A 142 7.27 -25.85 3.76
C ILE A 142 7.99 -27.09 3.22
N LYS A 143 9.32 -27.10 3.25
CA LYS A 143 10.12 -28.24 2.82
C LYS A 143 9.75 -29.51 3.59
N SER A 144 9.68 -29.44 4.92
CA SER A 144 9.34 -30.60 5.75
C SER A 144 7.90 -31.07 5.54
N LYS A 145 6.94 -30.18 5.25
CA LYS A 145 5.58 -30.61 4.85
C LYS A 145 5.63 -31.47 3.57
N LEU A 146 6.33 -30.99 2.55
CA LEU A 146 6.47 -31.70 1.27
C LEU A 146 7.20 -33.05 1.43
N GLU A 147 8.26 -33.09 2.24
CA GLU A 147 9.00 -34.33 2.54
C GLU A 147 8.14 -35.38 3.26
N ARG A 148 7.15 -34.94 4.04
CA ARG A 148 6.16 -35.83 4.70
C ARG A 148 4.97 -36.18 3.81
N GLY A 149 4.90 -35.67 2.58
CA GLY A 149 3.77 -35.87 1.69
C GLY A 149 2.50 -35.11 2.10
N GLU A 150 2.63 -34.10 2.97
CA GLU A 150 1.51 -33.24 3.36
C GLU A 150 1.18 -32.25 2.24
N ALA A 151 -0.11 -32.03 1.99
CA ALA A 151 -0.56 -31.01 1.05
C ALA A 151 -0.25 -29.60 1.58
N LEU A 152 0.17 -28.70 0.68
CA LEU A 152 0.32 -27.28 0.98
C LEU A 152 -1.02 -26.57 0.79
N ASP A 153 -1.40 -25.76 1.76
CA ASP A 153 -2.56 -24.87 1.65
C ASP A 153 -2.21 -23.57 0.91
N GLU A 154 -3.21 -22.74 0.62
CA GLU A 154 -3.00 -21.48 -0.12
C GLU A 154 -2.06 -20.51 0.63
N ALA A 155 -2.06 -20.53 1.96
CA ALA A 155 -1.14 -19.71 2.76
C ALA A 155 0.30 -20.19 2.62
N ASP A 156 0.53 -21.50 2.55
CA ASP A 156 1.83 -22.09 2.24
C ASP A 156 2.31 -21.67 0.85
N LEU A 157 1.43 -21.71 -0.16
CA LEU A 157 1.77 -21.29 -1.53
C LEU A 157 2.12 -19.79 -1.59
N LEU A 158 1.36 -18.95 -0.88
CA LEU A 158 1.62 -17.51 -0.81
C LEU A 158 2.97 -17.23 -0.12
N LYS A 159 3.24 -17.90 1.01
CA LYS A 159 4.52 -17.79 1.70
C LYS A 159 5.68 -18.27 0.82
N LEU A 160 5.48 -19.34 0.04
CA LEU A 160 6.46 -19.84 -0.91
C LEU A 160 6.84 -18.78 -1.95
N ILE A 161 5.86 -18.06 -2.51
CA ILE A 161 6.07 -16.95 -3.45
C ILE A 161 6.87 -15.81 -2.78
N PHE A 162 6.61 -15.55 -1.50
CA PHE A 162 7.22 -14.44 -0.77
C PHE A 162 8.59 -14.73 -0.14
N LEU A 163 9.03 -15.99 -0.08
CA LEU A 163 10.32 -16.37 0.52
C LEU A 163 11.50 -15.48 0.08
N PRO A 164 11.68 -15.11 -1.20
CA PRO A 164 12.79 -14.27 -1.61
C PRO A 164 12.81 -12.87 -0.98
N LEU A 165 11.63 -12.36 -0.57
CA LEU A 165 11.48 -11.05 0.04
C LEU A 165 11.68 -11.08 1.56
N MET A 166 11.66 -12.26 2.16
CA MET A 166 11.81 -12.44 3.60
C MET A 166 13.28 -12.33 4.04
N LYS A 167 13.51 -12.31 5.35
CA LYS A 167 14.86 -12.38 5.92
C LYS A 167 15.40 -13.80 5.79
N SER A 168 16.59 -13.94 5.25
CA SER A 168 17.28 -15.22 5.11
C SER A 168 18.78 -15.03 5.29
N LYS A 169 19.48 -16.08 5.72
CA LYS A 169 20.94 -16.17 5.65
C LYS A 169 21.46 -16.30 4.22
N GLN A 170 20.65 -16.83 3.32
CA GLN A 170 20.97 -16.98 1.90
C GLN A 170 20.69 -15.67 1.15
N SER A 171 21.28 -15.54 -0.03
CA SER A 171 20.92 -14.45 -0.92
C SER A 171 19.48 -14.57 -1.43
N GLU A 172 18.88 -13.44 -1.83
CA GLU A 172 17.53 -13.40 -2.42
C GLU A 172 17.47 -14.29 -3.67
N ALA A 173 18.54 -14.34 -4.46
CA ALA A 173 18.64 -15.19 -5.64
C ALA A 173 18.66 -16.69 -5.30
N GLU A 174 19.45 -17.11 -4.30
CA GLU A 174 19.48 -18.51 -3.85
C GLU A 174 18.14 -18.94 -3.24
N MET A 175 17.54 -18.10 -2.41
CA MET A 175 16.22 -18.38 -1.81
C MET A 175 15.15 -18.50 -2.90
N THR A 176 15.26 -17.72 -3.98
CA THR A 176 14.36 -17.83 -5.15
C THR A 176 14.47 -19.18 -5.84
N LEU A 177 15.69 -19.66 -6.08
CA LEU A 177 15.90 -20.98 -6.67
C LEU A 177 15.34 -22.08 -5.76
N GLN A 178 15.63 -22.00 -4.46
CA GLN A 178 15.14 -22.98 -3.49
C GLN A 178 13.61 -23.00 -3.42
N ALA A 179 12.96 -21.83 -3.42
CA ALA A 179 11.51 -21.72 -3.47
C ALA A 179 10.94 -22.32 -4.77
N ALA A 180 11.60 -22.08 -5.92
CA ALA A 180 11.17 -22.63 -7.20
C ALA A 180 11.32 -24.16 -7.26
N GLU A 181 12.37 -24.73 -6.66
CA GLU A 181 12.52 -26.19 -6.54
C GLU A 181 11.43 -26.80 -5.65
N LEU A 182 11.10 -26.17 -4.51
CA LEU A 182 9.96 -26.61 -3.69
C LEU A 182 8.66 -26.52 -4.50
N ALA A 183 8.44 -25.45 -5.26
CA ALA A 183 7.25 -25.26 -6.08
C ALA A 183 7.04 -26.39 -7.11
N LYS A 184 8.11 -26.98 -7.65
CA LYS A 184 7.99 -28.15 -8.56
C LYS A 184 7.37 -29.36 -7.88
N ALA A 185 7.76 -29.61 -6.63
CA ALA A 185 7.28 -30.73 -5.83
C ALA A 185 5.83 -30.54 -5.34
N VAL A 186 5.28 -29.34 -5.46
CA VAL A 186 3.88 -29.08 -5.11
C VAL A 186 2.95 -29.73 -6.13
N ASN A 187 2.03 -30.54 -5.61
CA ASN A 187 0.89 -31.05 -6.38
C ASN A 187 -0.27 -30.03 -6.33
N SER A 188 -0.15 -28.95 -7.12
CA SER A 188 -1.14 -27.88 -7.19
C SER A 188 -1.30 -27.36 -8.63
N PRO A 189 -2.52 -26.97 -9.06
CA PRO A 189 -2.71 -26.30 -10.34
C PRO A 189 -2.01 -24.93 -10.42
N TYR A 190 -1.65 -24.34 -9.28
CA TYR A 190 -1.04 -23.00 -9.22
C TYR A 190 0.47 -22.97 -9.44
N VAL A 191 1.13 -24.10 -9.70
CA VAL A 191 2.60 -24.14 -9.76
C VAL A 191 3.19 -23.23 -10.83
N SER A 192 2.59 -23.17 -12.03
CA SER A 192 3.04 -22.24 -13.08
C SER A 192 2.95 -20.78 -12.64
N PHE A 193 1.88 -20.43 -11.91
CA PHE A 193 1.71 -19.09 -11.34
C PHE A 193 2.75 -18.80 -10.26
N ILE A 194 3.01 -19.74 -9.34
CA ILE A 194 4.01 -19.60 -8.27
C ILE A 194 5.39 -19.31 -8.88
N ILE A 195 5.81 -20.10 -9.87
CA ILE A 195 7.11 -19.91 -10.50
C ILE A 195 7.15 -18.59 -11.27
N GLY A 196 6.08 -18.24 -12.01
CA GLY A 196 5.98 -16.95 -12.68
C GLY A 196 6.06 -15.76 -11.72
N ALA A 197 5.41 -15.85 -10.56
CA ALA A 197 5.46 -14.84 -9.51
C ALA A 197 6.86 -14.73 -8.88
N LEU A 198 7.53 -15.86 -8.62
CA LEU A 198 8.92 -15.87 -8.15
C LEU A 198 9.86 -15.14 -9.12
N ILE A 199 9.70 -15.37 -10.43
CA ILE A 199 10.47 -14.66 -11.47
C ILE A 199 10.14 -13.16 -11.44
N ALA A 200 8.85 -12.79 -11.43
CA ALA A 200 8.43 -11.39 -11.48
C ALA A 200 8.88 -10.58 -10.27
N ILE A 201 8.78 -11.15 -9.07
CA ILE A 201 9.17 -10.49 -7.82
C ILE A 201 10.69 -10.25 -7.78
N THR A 202 11.46 -11.14 -8.36
CA THR A 202 12.92 -11.14 -8.26
C THR A 202 13.60 -10.51 -9.48
N ASP A 203 12.84 -10.17 -10.53
CA ASP A 203 13.32 -9.66 -11.82
C ASP A 203 14.34 -8.52 -11.69
N LYS A 204 14.15 -7.63 -10.71
CA LYS A 204 15.00 -6.46 -10.43
C LYS A 204 16.36 -6.78 -9.81
N PHE A 205 16.53 -7.96 -9.21
CA PHE A 205 17.76 -8.33 -8.48
C PHE A 205 18.33 -9.69 -8.91
N LEU A 206 17.58 -10.47 -9.69
CA LEU A 206 17.97 -11.80 -10.13
C LEU A 206 18.87 -11.70 -11.37
N PRO A 207 20.11 -12.24 -11.35
CA PRO A 207 20.97 -12.26 -12.51
C PRO A 207 20.40 -13.13 -13.65
N GLU A 208 20.77 -12.83 -14.90
CA GLU A 208 20.24 -13.50 -16.10
C GLU A 208 20.45 -15.02 -16.09
N GLU A 209 21.56 -15.51 -15.52
CA GLU A 209 21.82 -16.95 -15.36
C GLU A 209 20.73 -17.63 -14.52
N TYR A 210 20.29 -16.99 -13.44
CA TYR A 210 19.27 -17.52 -12.55
C TYR A 210 17.89 -17.50 -13.20
N LYS A 211 17.59 -16.46 -14.01
CA LYS A 211 16.35 -16.41 -14.82
C LYS A 211 16.26 -17.58 -15.78
N LYS A 212 17.36 -17.93 -16.46
CA LYS A 212 17.41 -19.11 -17.35
C LYS A 212 17.10 -20.40 -16.60
N ARG A 213 17.71 -20.61 -15.42
CA ARG A 213 17.41 -21.78 -14.57
C ARG A 213 15.94 -21.85 -14.15
N LEU A 214 15.31 -20.73 -13.81
CA LEU A 214 13.88 -20.67 -13.48
C LEU A 214 12.97 -20.92 -14.69
N LEU A 215 13.37 -20.51 -15.89
CA LEU A 215 12.64 -20.83 -17.13
C LEU A 215 12.77 -22.31 -17.48
N GLU A 216 13.94 -22.93 -17.24
CA GLU A 216 14.13 -24.38 -17.39
C GLU A 216 13.20 -25.15 -16.43
N VAL A 217 13.09 -24.69 -15.18
CA VAL A 217 12.14 -25.21 -14.18
C VAL A 217 10.69 -25.22 -14.70
N LEU A 218 10.24 -24.14 -15.35
CA LEU A 218 8.91 -24.07 -15.98
C LEU A 218 8.74 -25.05 -17.14
N SER A 219 9.76 -25.17 -18.01
CA SER A 219 9.68 -25.98 -19.23
C SER A 219 9.61 -27.50 -18.97
N LEU A 220 10.18 -27.97 -17.85
CA LEU A 220 10.19 -29.40 -17.49
C LEU A 220 8.80 -29.91 -17.09
N LYS A 221 7.96 -29.08 -16.44
CA LYS A 221 6.60 -29.50 -16.03
C LYS A 221 5.63 -29.61 -17.22
N GLN A 222 5.82 -28.80 -18.26
CA GLN A 222 4.99 -28.86 -19.47
C GLN A 222 5.24 -30.13 -20.30
N ARG A 223 6.44 -30.71 -20.25
CA ARG A 223 6.78 -31.96 -20.95
C ARG A 223 6.31 -33.24 -20.26
N GLY A 224 5.97 -33.19 -18.97
CA GLY A 224 5.44 -34.33 -18.21
C GLY A 224 3.91 -34.40 -18.14
N SER A 225 3.21 -33.49 -18.84
CA SER A 225 1.74 -33.38 -18.86
C SER A 225 1.13 -33.78 -20.21
N GLY A 226 1.90 -34.47 -21.06
CA GLY A 226 1.50 -34.93 -22.39
C GLY A 226 1.49 -36.44 -22.50
#